data_AF-A0A5B7UV90-F1
#
_entry.id   AF-A0A5B7UV90-F1
#
_cell.length_a   1.000
_cell.length_b   1.000
_cell.length_c   1.000
_cell.angle_alpha   90.00
_cell.angle_beta   90.00
_cell.angle_gamma   90.00
#
_symmetry.space_group_name_H-M   'P 1'
#
loop_
_entity.id
_entity.type
_entity.pdbx_description
1 polymer ?
#
loop_
_entity_poly.entity_id
_entity_poly.type
_entity_poly.pdbx_seq_one_letter_code
_entity_poly.pdbx_strand_id
1 'polypeptide(L)'
;MTTTHGQRAADDLAAVREQWGDLLAAIAEPPRRADWMPYERKGFLDQLAADDRHDDQALDEATIGRLPLTIREHPAPANLRALDAALAVERDVFDMCDAVAERVQLPARDRHGRWSLGADPSDPRLWHVPTYRDAGPATLTSAGSRAFGLHWAAVWLGGRALDDADRDLFASTPAPLVDQVADVARAARLRVEGALGRTARTLTLDGACPFCHAGLITVHNGGGDPRAAVATCSTGPSCPAPVDAERGRRAWRGPALVGLWVALQAASEEQRAAA
;
A
#
# COMPACT_ATOMS: atom_id res chain seq x y z
N MET A 1 -15.39 16.56 6.31
CA MET A 1 -14.31 17.34 5.70
C MET A 1 -14.00 16.71 4.35
N THR A 2 -14.03 17.47 3.26
CA THR A 2 -13.69 16.97 1.92
C THR A 2 -12.17 16.90 1.79
N THR A 3 -11.61 15.71 1.60
CA THR A 3 -10.17 15.52 1.38
C THR A 3 -9.75 16.20 0.09
N THR A 4 -8.72 17.06 0.16
CA THR A 4 -8.19 17.76 -1.02
C THR A 4 -7.52 16.76 -1.98
N HIS A 5 -7.27 17.16 -3.24
CA HIS A 5 -6.49 16.33 -4.17
C HIS A 5 -5.06 16.11 -3.66
N GLY A 6 -4.44 17.15 -3.08
CA GLY A 6 -3.12 17.06 -2.45
C GLY A 6 -3.06 16.07 -1.29
N GLN A 7 -4.03 16.08 -0.38
CA GLN A 7 -4.09 15.07 0.69
C GLN A 7 -4.28 13.66 0.15
N ARG A 8 -5.18 13.47 -0.82
CA ARG A 8 -5.39 12.14 -1.42
C ARG A 8 -4.10 11.60 -2.06
N ALA A 9 -3.36 12.46 -2.77
CA ALA A 9 -2.07 12.09 -3.34
C ALA A 9 -1.07 11.68 -2.25
N ALA A 10 -0.95 12.47 -1.18
CA ALA A 10 -0.06 12.18 -0.07
C ALA A 10 -0.43 10.87 0.65
N ASP A 11 -1.72 10.63 0.90
CA ASP A 11 -2.23 9.41 1.53
C ASP A 11 -1.94 8.17 0.66
N ASP A 12 -2.18 8.27 -0.66
CA ASP A 12 -1.91 7.17 -1.59
C ASP A 12 -0.40 6.90 -1.74
N LEU A 13 0.45 7.93 -1.77
CA LEU A 13 1.91 7.79 -1.77
C LEU A 13 2.44 7.21 -0.45
N ALA A 14 1.85 7.58 0.69
CA ALA A 14 2.16 6.97 1.97
C ALA A 14 1.81 5.48 1.98
N ALA A 15 0.63 5.11 1.51
CA ALA A 15 0.22 3.71 1.38
C ALA A 15 1.15 2.91 0.45
N VAL A 16 1.62 3.50 -0.66
CA VAL A 16 2.63 2.86 -1.54
C VAL A 16 3.93 2.62 -0.77
N ARG A 17 4.42 3.60 -0.01
CA ARG A 17 5.66 3.46 0.78
C ARG A 17 5.58 2.37 1.83
N GLU A 18 4.46 2.29 2.54
CA GLU A 18 4.23 1.29 3.58
C GLU A 18 4.20 -0.14 2.99
N GLN A 19 3.59 -0.30 1.82
CA GLN A 19 3.44 -1.59 1.16
C GLN A 19 4.63 -1.97 0.27
N TRP A 20 5.59 -1.07 0.05
CA TRP A 20 6.70 -1.29 -0.87
C TRP A 20 7.57 -2.48 -0.46
N GLY A 21 7.86 -2.62 0.83
CA GLY A 21 8.62 -3.76 1.36
C GLY A 21 7.94 -5.09 1.09
N ASP A 22 6.61 -5.16 1.27
CA ASP A 22 5.81 -6.35 0.98
C ASP A 22 5.83 -6.69 -0.52
N LEU A 23 5.77 -5.67 -1.39
CA LEU A 23 5.84 -5.87 -2.84
C LEU A 23 7.20 -6.41 -3.27
N LEU A 24 8.29 -5.89 -2.71
CA LEU A 24 9.64 -6.40 -3.00
C LEU A 24 9.82 -7.84 -2.50
N ALA A 25 9.29 -8.17 -1.31
CA ALA A 25 9.27 -9.53 -0.81
C ALA A 25 8.43 -10.45 -1.73
N ALA A 26 7.32 -9.94 -2.26
CA ALA A 26 6.42 -10.67 -3.14
C ALA A 26 7.05 -11.10 -4.47
N ILE A 27 8.16 -10.49 -4.90
CA ILE A 27 8.93 -10.87 -6.10
C ILE A 27 9.57 -12.25 -5.90
N ALA A 28 10.13 -12.49 -4.71
CA ALA A 28 10.80 -13.74 -4.36
C ALA A 28 9.80 -14.80 -3.86
N GLU A 29 8.79 -14.40 -3.11
CA GLU A 29 7.78 -15.30 -2.54
C GLU A 29 6.37 -14.77 -2.85
N PRO A 30 5.63 -15.38 -3.79
CA PRO A 30 4.29 -14.93 -4.13
C PRO A 30 3.38 -14.85 -2.89
N PRO A 31 2.56 -13.78 -2.75
CA PRO A 31 1.67 -13.67 -1.62
C PRO A 31 0.67 -14.83 -1.65
N ARG A 32 0.51 -15.52 -0.50
CA ARG A 32 -0.47 -16.61 -0.39
C ARG A 32 -1.84 -16.07 -0.76
N ARG A 33 -2.57 -16.78 -1.62
CA ARG A 33 -3.96 -16.43 -1.93
C ARG A 33 -4.75 -16.37 -0.62
N ALA A 34 -5.22 -15.19 -0.21
CA ALA A 34 -6.22 -15.13 0.83
C ALA A 34 -7.48 -15.72 0.21
N ASP A 35 -8.09 -16.72 0.84
CA ASP A 35 -9.30 -17.32 0.30
C ASP A 35 -10.49 -16.40 0.54
N TRP A 36 -10.59 -15.76 1.71
CA TRP A 36 -11.61 -14.73 1.98
C TRP A 36 -11.33 -13.77 3.15
N MET A 37 -10.42 -14.10 4.09
CA MET A 37 -10.03 -13.18 5.17
C MET A 37 -9.05 -12.09 4.72
N PRO A 38 -9.03 -10.90 5.35
CA PRO A 38 -8.06 -9.85 5.08
C PRO A 38 -6.61 -10.33 5.22
N TYR A 39 -5.73 -9.79 4.39
CA TYR A 39 -4.32 -10.14 4.29
C TYR A 39 -3.52 -9.55 5.45
N GLU A 40 -3.59 -10.15 6.64
CA GLU A 40 -2.65 -9.84 7.73
C GLU A 40 -2.52 -11.08 8.63
N ARG A 41 -1.41 -11.81 8.49
CA ARG A 41 -1.12 -13.01 9.30
C ARG A 41 -0.07 -12.81 10.40
N LYS A 42 0.44 -11.59 10.62
CA LYS A 42 1.29 -11.29 11.78
C LYS A 42 0.87 -10.00 12.48
N GLY A 43 0.95 -8.86 11.79
CA GLY A 43 0.68 -7.54 12.40
C GLY A 43 -0.68 -7.43 13.08
N PHE A 44 -1.78 -7.83 12.43
CA PHE A 44 -3.13 -7.71 12.99
C PHE A 44 -3.39 -8.65 14.18
N LEU A 45 -2.96 -9.90 14.09
CA LEU A 45 -3.14 -10.87 15.18
C LEU A 45 -2.23 -10.51 16.37
N ASP A 46 -1.01 -10.02 16.10
CA ASP A 46 -0.09 -9.55 17.14
C ASP A 46 -0.57 -8.22 17.76
N GLN A 47 -1.15 -7.29 16.99
CA GLN A 47 -1.75 -6.05 17.49
C GLN A 47 -3.03 -6.31 18.30
N LEU A 48 -3.90 -7.23 17.88
CA LEU A 48 -5.07 -7.62 18.68
C LEU A 48 -4.67 -8.39 19.94
N ALA A 49 -3.66 -9.26 19.86
CA ALA A 49 -3.12 -9.96 21.01
C ALA A 49 -2.27 -9.06 21.93
N ALA A 50 -1.85 -7.88 21.46
CA ALA A 50 -1.20 -6.83 22.24
C ALA A 50 -2.22 -5.85 22.85
N ASP A 51 -3.32 -5.53 22.15
CA ASP A 51 -4.42 -4.73 22.72
C ASP A 51 -5.09 -5.44 23.91
N ASP A 52 -5.16 -6.78 23.89
CA ASP A 52 -5.61 -7.61 25.02
C ASP A 52 -4.56 -7.73 26.15
N ARG A 53 -3.31 -7.30 25.93
CA ARG A 53 -2.21 -7.35 26.90
C ARG A 53 -1.64 -5.95 27.10
N HIS A 54 -2.19 -5.21 28.05
CA HIS A 54 -1.58 -3.99 28.62
C HIS A 54 -0.27 -4.32 29.35
N ASP A 55 0.77 -4.76 28.63
CA ASP A 55 2.12 -4.96 29.15
C ASP A 55 3.15 -4.40 28.17
N ASP A 56 3.86 -3.36 28.62
CA ASP A 56 4.85 -2.55 27.89
C ASP A 56 6.16 -3.30 27.51
N GLN A 57 6.17 -4.63 27.45
CA GLN A 57 7.40 -5.43 27.32
C GLN A 57 7.55 -6.27 26.05
N ALA A 58 6.62 -6.18 25.08
CA ALA A 58 6.65 -6.99 23.86
C ALA A 58 7.28 -6.31 22.63
N LEU A 59 8.03 -5.21 22.79
CA LEU A 59 8.62 -4.45 21.67
C LEU A 59 10.07 -4.84 21.31
N ASP A 60 10.74 -5.68 22.10
CA ASP A 60 12.20 -5.87 21.97
C ASP A 60 12.67 -7.04 21.08
N GLU A 61 11.77 -7.85 20.50
CA GLU A 61 12.18 -9.01 19.69
C GLU A 61 11.55 -9.09 18.29
N ALA A 62 11.14 -7.95 17.72
CA ALA A 62 10.93 -7.86 16.28
C ALA A 62 12.30 -7.76 15.58
N THR A 63 12.92 -8.91 15.30
CA THR A 63 14.11 -8.95 14.43
C THR A 63 13.70 -8.48 13.04
N ILE A 64 13.91 -7.17 12.80
CA ILE A 64 13.72 -6.53 11.50
C ILE A 64 14.75 -7.13 10.55
N GLY A 65 14.36 -8.19 9.85
CA GLY A 65 15.05 -8.65 8.65
C GLY A 65 14.93 -7.55 7.61
N ARG A 66 15.88 -6.60 7.64
CA ARG A 66 15.94 -5.50 6.66
C ARG A 66 16.12 -6.13 5.29
N LEU A 67 15.04 -6.18 4.52
CA LEU A 67 15.09 -6.56 3.12
C LEU A 67 15.97 -5.53 2.40
N PRO A 68 17.05 -5.93 1.72
CA PRO A 68 17.90 -4.99 1.00
C PRO A 68 17.10 -4.35 -0.14
N LEU A 69 17.01 -3.02 -0.13
CA LEU A 69 16.23 -2.19 -1.05
C LEU A 69 16.90 -2.01 -2.43
N THR A 70 17.81 -2.91 -2.83
CA THR A 70 18.51 -2.86 -4.12
C THR A 70 18.38 -4.17 -4.86
N ILE A 71 18.03 -4.09 -6.15
CA ILE A 71 17.81 -5.26 -7.03
C ILE A 71 19.18 -5.89 -7.35
N ARG A 72 19.44 -7.11 -6.86
CA ARG A 72 20.59 -7.95 -7.27
C ARG A 72 20.20 -8.90 -8.41
N GLU A 73 21.19 -9.53 -9.03
CA GLU A 73 21.00 -10.71 -9.89
C GLU A 73 20.43 -11.85 -9.03
N HIS A 74 19.11 -11.96 -9.02
CA HIS A 74 18.36 -12.97 -8.28
C HIS A 74 18.14 -14.23 -9.15
N PRO A 75 17.98 -15.42 -8.53
CA PRO A 75 17.32 -16.54 -9.22
C PRO A 75 15.99 -16.06 -9.83
N ALA A 76 15.57 -16.69 -10.94
CA ALA A 76 14.42 -16.22 -11.72
C ALA A 76 13.24 -15.87 -10.80
N PRO A 77 12.67 -14.67 -10.92
CA PRO A 77 11.64 -14.19 -9.99
C PRO A 77 10.48 -15.17 -9.94
N ALA A 78 10.08 -15.57 -8.74
CA ALA A 78 8.95 -16.47 -8.54
C ALA A 78 7.61 -15.80 -8.90
N ASN A 79 7.57 -14.47 -8.88
CA ASN A 79 6.40 -13.67 -9.18
C ASN A 79 6.71 -12.51 -10.13
N LEU A 80 6.62 -12.76 -11.44
CA LEU A 80 6.81 -11.73 -12.47
C LEU A 80 5.81 -10.56 -12.33
N ARG A 81 4.59 -10.82 -11.85
CA ARG A 81 3.59 -9.77 -11.66
C ARG A 81 4.01 -8.75 -10.60
N ALA A 82 4.64 -9.21 -9.51
CA ALA A 82 5.17 -8.31 -8.49
C ALA A 82 6.36 -7.49 -9.01
N LEU A 83 7.24 -8.11 -9.80
CA LEU A 83 8.35 -7.41 -10.43
C LEU A 83 7.88 -6.34 -11.43
N ASP A 84 6.96 -6.69 -12.33
CA ASP A 84 6.40 -5.76 -13.30
C ASP A 84 5.68 -4.59 -12.62
N ALA A 85 4.94 -4.88 -11.53
CA ALA A 85 4.29 -3.86 -10.74
C ALA A 85 5.31 -2.92 -10.07
N ALA A 86 6.38 -3.46 -9.49
CA ALA A 86 7.43 -2.64 -8.88
C ALA A 86 8.10 -1.73 -9.91
N LEU A 87 8.53 -2.28 -11.05
CA LEU A 87 9.19 -1.50 -12.12
C LEU A 87 8.27 -0.42 -12.70
N ALA A 88 6.99 -0.72 -12.90
CA ALA A 88 6.02 0.25 -13.41
C ALA A 88 5.76 1.37 -12.40
N VAL A 89 5.56 1.04 -11.12
CA VAL A 89 5.35 2.04 -10.06
C VAL A 89 6.58 2.94 -9.90
N GLU A 90 7.78 2.34 -9.90
CA GLU A 90 9.03 3.11 -9.80
C GLU A 90 9.17 4.09 -10.94
N ARG A 91 8.95 3.64 -12.18
CA ARG A 91 8.97 4.50 -13.36
C ARG A 91 7.95 5.63 -13.26
N ASP A 92 6.68 5.30 -13.02
CA ASP A 92 5.59 6.28 -13.00
C ASP A 92 5.83 7.36 -11.93
N VAL A 93 6.29 6.98 -10.74
CA VAL A 93 6.57 7.93 -9.64
C VAL A 93 7.80 8.77 -9.95
N PHE A 94 8.88 8.19 -10.46
CA PHE A 94 10.09 8.95 -10.81
C PHE A 94 9.86 9.92 -11.96
N ASP A 95 9.14 9.51 -13.00
CA ASP A 95 8.81 10.37 -14.12
C ASP A 95 7.89 11.52 -13.67
N MET A 96 6.98 11.27 -12.72
CA MET A 96 6.19 12.33 -12.09
C MET A 96 7.06 13.27 -11.25
N CYS A 97 8.05 12.77 -10.50
CA CYS A 97 8.99 13.63 -9.79
C CYS A 97 9.77 14.54 -10.77
N ASP A 98 10.25 14.01 -11.89
CA ASP A 98 10.94 14.80 -12.92
C ASP A 98 10.02 15.90 -13.48
N ALA A 99 8.78 15.54 -13.83
CA ALA A 99 7.80 16.48 -14.38
C ALA A 99 7.36 17.56 -13.38
N VAL A 100 7.36 17.26 -12.07
CA VAL A 100 7.14 18.25 -11.02
C VAL A 100 8.37 19.13 -10.86
N ALA A 101 9.56 18.54 -10.72
CA ALA A 101 10.81 19.27 -10.53
C ALA A 101 11.05 20.28 -11.64
N GLU A 102 10.83 19.90 -12.90
CA GLU A 102 10.95 20.79 -14.06
C GLU A 102 10.04 22.03 -13.97
N ARG A 103 8.85 21.89 -13.38
CA ARG A 103 7.84 22.96 -13.33
C ARG A 103 7.90 23.82 -12.08
N VAL A 104 8.28 23.24 -10.94
CA VAL A 104 8.13 23.89 -9.64
C VAL A 104 9.46 24.20 -8.96
N GLN A 105 10.54 23.50 -9.29
CA GLN A 105 11.84 23.76 -8.69
C GLN A 105 12.44 25.03 -9.29
N LEU A 106 12.70 26.03 -8.44
CA LEU A 106 13.26 27.29 -8.87
C LEU A 106 14.77 27.14 -9.14
N PRO A 107 15.33 27.89 -10.10
CA PRO A 107 16.77 28.03 -10.22
C PRO A 107 17.34 28.55 -8.91
N ALA A 108 18.42 27.94 -8.43
CA ALA A 108 19.05 28.33 -7.19
C ALA A 108 20.49 28.80 -7.47
N ARG A 109 21.03 29.65 -6.59
CA ARG A 109 22.41 30.11 -6.71
C ARG A 109 23.34 29.13 -6.01
N ASP A 110 24.40 28.69 -6.69
CA ASP A 110 25.47 27.92 -6.07
C ASP A 110 26.25 28.81 -5.06
N ARG A 111 27.13 28.18 -4.26
CA ARG A 111 28.02 28.86 -3.31
C ARG A 111 28.95 29.91 -3.96
N HIS A 112 29.03 29.94 -5.28
CA HIS A 112 29.83 30.88 -6.09
C HIS A 112 28.94 31.96 -6.76
N GLY A 113 27.65 32.02 -6.43
CA GLY A 113 26.70 33.01 -6.95
C GLY A 113 26.23 32.75 -8.38
N ARG A 114 26.54 31.60 -8.98
CA ARG A 114 26.05 31.21 -10.31
C ARG A 114 24.67 30.60 -10.20
N TRP A 115 23.79 30.97 -11.12
CA TRP A 115 22.48 30.35 -11.27
C TRP A 115 22.65 28.94 -11.85
N SER A 116 22.17 27.94 -11.13
CA SER A 116 22.04 26.56 -11.61
C SER A 116 20.62 26.05 -11.38
N LEU A 117 20.16 25.20 -12.31
CA LEU A 117 19.02 24.31 -12.07
C LEU A 117 19.48 23.25 -11.07
N GLY A 118 19.41 23.57 -9.77
CA GLY A 118 19.93 22.74 -8.69
C GLY A 118 21.10 23.43 -7.98
N ALA A 119 20.83 24.06 -6.83
CA ALA A 119 21.89 24.45 -5.91
C ALA A 119 22.42 23.19 -5.27
N ASP A 120 23.70 22.92 -5.44
CA ASP A 120 24.38 21.77 -4.85
C ASP A 120 23.77 20.40 -5.25
N PRO A 121 24.45 19.59 -6.08
CA PRO A 121 24.03 18.22 -6.39
C PRO A 121 23.83 17.33 -5.15
N SER A 122 24.30 17.78 -3.97
CA SER A 122 24.11 17.11 -2.70
C SER A 122 22.98 17.66 -1.83
N ASP A 123 22.25 18.72 -2.23
CA ASP A 123 21.09 19.20 -1.44
C ASP A 123 19.97 18.15 -1.49
N PRO A 124 19.66 17.49 -0.37
CA PRO A 124 18.67 16.42 -0.34
C PRO A 124 17.25 16.94 -0.53
N ARG A 125 17.01 18.26 -0.45
CA ARG A 125 15.67 18.85 -0.62
C ARG A 125 15.25 18.91 -2.09
N LEU A 126 16.21 18.93 -3.01
CA LEU A 126 15.98 19.08 -4.44
C LEU A 126 15.82 17.72 -5.12
N TRP A 127 15.01 17.68 -6.17
CA TRP A 127 14.95 16.53 -7.05
C TRP A 127 15.94 16.73 -8.21
N HIS A 128 16.92 15.84 -8.28
CA HIS A 128 17.98 15.85 -9.28
C HIS A 128 17.66 14.84 -10.36
N VAL A 129 17.25 15.34 -11.53
CA VAL A 129 16.99 14.54 -12.72
C VAL A 129 18.32 13.97 -13.25
N PRO A 130 18.41 12.67 -13.58
CA PRO A 130 19.63 12.11 -14.16
C PRO A 130 19.99 12.83 -15.47
N THR A 131 21.16 13.46 -15.53
CA THR A 131 21.65 14.02 -16.81
C THR A 131 22.50 12.99 -17.56
N TYR A 132 22.48 13.05 -18.90
CA TYR A 132 23.33 12.20 -19.77
C TYR A 132 24.83 12.29 -19.42
N ARG A 133 25.24 13.36 -18.75
CA ARG A 133 26.63 13.59 -18.33
C ARG A 133 27.01 12.80 -17.08
N ASP A 134 26.03 12.43 -16.26
CA ASP A 134 26.21 11.78 -14.96
C ASP A 134 26.01 10.26 -15.04
N ALA A 135 25.43 9.75 -16.13
CA ALA A 135 25.08 8.34 -16.25
C ALA A 135 25.20 7.82 -17.69
N GLY A 136 25.92 6.72 -17.89
CA GLY A 136 25.74 5.90 -19.09
C GLY A 136 24.33 5.26 -19.10
N PRO A 137 23.89 4.63 -20.20
CA PRO A 137 22.52 4.10 -20.33
C PRO A 137 22.09 3.17 -19.20
N ALA A 138 23.03 2.43 -18.61
CA ALA A 138 22.79 1.48 -17.52
C ALA A 138 22.70 2.09 -16.11
N THR A 139 23.06 3.38 -15.93
CA THR A 139 23.14 4.00 -14.60
C THR A 139 22.12 5.12 -14.36
N LEU A 140 21.26 5.42 -15.35
CA LEU A 140 20.23 6.47 -15.25
C LEU A 140 19.22 6.21 -14.11
N THR A 141 18.95 4.94 -13.78
CA THR A 141 18.08 4.53 -12.67
C THR A 141 18.75 4.60 -11.30
N SER A 142 20.07 4.84 -11.24
CA SER A 142 20.86 4.81 -9.99
C SER A 142 21.67 6.10 -9.77
N ALA A 143 21.35 7.17 -10.50
CA ALA A 143 21.99 8.48 -10.40
C ALA A 143 21.00 9.54 -9.90
N GLY A 144 21.53 10.62 -9.31
CA GLY A 144 20.73 11.72 -8.77
C GLY A 144 19.79 11.26 -7.65
N SER A 145 18.61 11.88 -7.55
CA SER A 145 17.65 11.59 -6.47
C SER A 145 17.03 10.18 -6.57
N ARG A 146 17.12 9.54 -7.74
CA ARG A 146 16.66 8.15 -7.96
C ARG A 146 17.50 7.13 -7.17
N ALA A 147 18.74 7.47 -6.80
CA ALA A 147 19.60 6.61 -5.98
C ALA A 147 19.04 6.34 -4.57
N PHE A 148 18.18 7.23 -4.05
CA PHE A 148 17.50 7.05 -2.76
C PHE A 148 16.24 6.16 -2.85
N GLY A 149 15.88 5.71 -4.06
CA GLY A 149 14.80 4.78 -4.32
C GLY A 149 13.39 5.36 -4.17
N LEU A 150 12.39 4.49 -4.33
CA LEU A 150 10.98 4.88 -4.36
C LEU A 150 10.53 5.56 -3.06
N HIS A 151 11.04 5.12 -1.92
CA HIS A 151 10.62 5.66 -0.63
C HIS A 151 10.84 7.18 -0.55
N TRP A 152 12.01 7.63 -0.97
CA TRP A 152 12.34 9.05 -1.02
C TRP A 152 11.49 9.79 -2.06
N ALA A 153 11.36 9.24 -3.27
CA ALA A 153 10.56 9.87 -4.32
C ALA A 153 9.11 10.11 -3.90
N ALA A 154 8.48 9.14 -3.23
CA ALA A 154 7.12 9.27 -2.74
C ALA A 154 7.00 10.32 -1.61
N VAL A 155 7.99 10.45 -0.72
CA VAL A 155 8.03 11.53 0.29
C VAL A 155 8.15 12.89 -0.38
N TRP A 156 9.10 13.01 -1.30
CA TRP A 156 9.36 14.27 -2.00
C TRP A 156 8.13 14.73 -2.78
N LEU A 157 7.53 13.81 -3.56
CA LEU A 157 6.35 14.10 -4.38
C LEU A 157 5.12 14.42 -3.53
N GLY A 158 4.90 13.70 -2.42
CA GLY A 158 3.83 13.98 -1.47
C GLY A 158 3.96 15.38 -0.85
N GLY A 159 5.16 15.78 -0.47
CA GLY A 159 5.44 17.13 0.02
C GLY A 159 5.24 18.23 -1.03
N ARG A 160 5.25 17.91 -2.33
CA ARG A 160 4.87 18.86 -3.40
C ARG A 160 3.36 18.90 -3.63
N ALA A 161 2.67 17.77 -3.51
CA ALA A 161 1.22 17.71 -3.61
C ALA A 161 0.52 18.49 -2.48
N LEU A 162 1.13 18.53 -1.29
CA LEU A 162 0.63 19.29 -0.14
C LEU A 162 1.01 20.78 -0.15
N ASP A 163 1.83 21.21 -1.12
CA ASP A 163 2.46 22.55 -1.15
C ASP A 163 3.24 22.89 0.14
N ASP A 164 3.81 21.87 0.82
CA ASP A 164 4.69 22.01 2.01
C ASP A 164 6.09 22.52 1.64
N ALA A 165 6.20 23.33 0.59
CA ALA A 165 7.45 23.69 -0.04
C ALA A 165 8.08 24.94 0.56
N ASP A 166 9.40 24.86 0.76
CA ASP A 166 10.26 26.02 1.01
C ASP A 166 10.15 26.98 -0.19
N ARG A 167 9.47 28.12 0.01
CA ARG A 167 9.13 29.09 -1.04
C ARG A 167 10.37 29.71 -1.70
N ASP A 168 11.53 29.58 -1.07
CA ASP A 168 12.81 30.04 -1.61
C ASP A 168 13.38 29.08 -2.68
N LEU A 169 12.97 27.81 -2.65
CA LEU A 169 13.45 26.76 -3.55
C LEU A 169 12.39 26.29 -4.55
N PHE A 170 11.12 26.54 -4.26
CA PHE A 170 10.01 26.02 -5.05
C PHE A 170 8.91 27.06 -5.25
N ALA A 171 8.41 27.13 -6.49
CA ALA A 171 7.13 27.75 -6.77
C ALA A 171 5.98 26.90 -6.19
N SER A 172 4.82 27.51 -5.99
CA SER A 172 3.62 26.77 -5.60
C SER A 172 3.24 25.77 -6.70
N THR A 173 2.90 24.55 -6.30
CA THR A 173 2.50 23.50 -7.25
C THR A 173 1.16 23.88 -7.90
N PRO A 174 1.09 24.04 -9.24
CA PRO A 174 -0.16 24.38 -9.91
C PRO A 174 -1.22 23.29 -9.70
N ALA A 175 -2.49 23.69 -9.50
CA ALA A 175 -3.58 22.73 -9.26
C ALA A 175 -3.69 21.58 -10.29
N PRO A 176 -3.56 21.83 -11.63
CA PRO A 176 -3.57 20.74 -12.60
C PRO A 176 -2.41 19.74 -12.44
N LEU A 177 -1.29 20.19 -11.88
CA LEU A 177 -0.15 19.32 -11.58
C LEU A 177 -0.41 18.50 -10.32
N VAL A 178 -1.07 19.08 -9.30
CA VAL A 178 -1.53 18.33 -8.11
C VAL A 178 -2.52 17.23 -8.50
N ASP A 179 -3.44 17.50 -9.43
CA ASP A 179 -4.38 16.50 -9.94
C ASP A 179 -3.65 15.33 -10.63
N GLN A 180 -2.67 15.63 -11.48
CA GLN A 180 -1.83 14.60 -12.11
C GLN A 180 -1.06 13.76 -11.09
N VAL A 181 -0.50 14.40 -10.05
CA VAL A 181 0.18 13.69 -8.96
C VAL A 181 -0.79 12.77 -8.22
N ALA A 182 -2.03 13.22 -7.96
CA ALA A 182 -3.06 12.40 -7.33
C ALA A 182 -3.42 11.18 -8.20
N ASP A 183 -3.56 11.35 -9.51
CA ASP A 183 -3.87 10.26 -10.44
C ASP A 183 -2.73 9.22 -10.50
N VAL A 184 -1.47 9.68 -10.58
CA VAL A 184 -0.29 8.81 -10.56
C VAL A 184 -0.18 8.05 -9.24
N ALA A 185 -0.33 8.74 -8.11
CA ALA A 185 -0.31 8.14 -6.78
C ALA A 185 -1.39 7.06 -6.64
N ARG A 186 -2.61 7.36 -7.10
CA ARG A 186 -3.73 6.43 -7.08
C ARG A 186 -3.48 5.20 -7.95
N ALA A 187 -3.00 5.40 -9.17
CA ALA A 187 -2.67 4.31 -10.08
C ALA A 187 -1.55 3.42 -9.52
N ALA A 188 -0.52 4.03 -8.93
CA ALA A 188 0.57 3.32 -8.27
C ALA A 188 0.04 2.46 -7.12
N ARG A 189 -0.76 3.03 -6.21
CA ARG A 189 -1.39 2.31 -5.10
C ARG A 189 -2.21 1.11 -5.58
N LEU A 190 -3.11 1.33 -6.54
CA LEU A 190 -3.95 0.25 -7.08
C LEU A 190 -3.12 -0.88 -7.72
N ARG A 191 -1.99 -0.53 -8.35
CA ARG A 191 -1.08 -1.51 -8.95
C ARG A 191 -0.36 -2.33 -7.87
N VAL A 192 0.13 -1.68 -6.81
CA VAL A 192 0.74 -2.36 -5.65
C VAL A 192 -0.27 -3.30 -4.98
N GLU A 193 -1.45 -2.78 -4.64
CA GLU A 193 -2.53 -3.57 -4.01
C GLU A 193 -2.95 -4.74 -4.90
N GLY A 194 -3.05 -4.52 -6.22
CA GLY A 194 -3.34 -5.55 -7.19
C GLY A 194 -2.28 -6.66 -7.25
N ALA A 195 -1.00 -6.31 -7.24
CA ALA A 195 0.11 -7.26 -7.24
C ALA A 195 0.18 -8.08 -5.94
N LEU A 196 -0.17 -7.45 -4.81
CA LEU A 196 -0.24 -8.09 -3.49
C LEU A 196 -1.53 -8.90 -3.27
N GLY A 197 -2.47 -8.88 -4.22
CA GLY A 197 -3.78 -9.52 -4.07
C GLY A 197 -4.70 -8.83 -3.07
N ARG A 198 -4.37 -7.61 -2.64
CA ARG A 198 -5.13 -6.77 -1.72
C ARG A 198 -6.25 -5.99 -2.41
N THR A 199 -6.71 -6.39 -3.59
CA THR A 199 -7.84 -5.72 -4.23
C THR A 199 -9.15 -6.01 -3.48
N ALA A 200 -9.96 -4.97 -3.29
CA ALA A 200 -11.30 -5.12 -2.74
C ALA A 200 -12.14 -6.00 -3.67
N ARG A 201 -12.71 -7.07 -3.11
CA ARG A 201 -13.53 -8.04 -3.83
C ARG A 201 -14.70 -8.48 -2.96
N THR A 202 -15.77 -8.85 -3.65
CA THR A 202 -16.93 -9.50 -3.06
C THR A 202 -16.87 -10.97 -3.44
N LEU A 203 -16.88 -11.84 -2.44
CA LEU A 203 -16.85 -13.29 -2.58
C LEU A 203 -18.08 -13.89 -1.93
N THR A 204 -18.63 -14.96 -2.52
CA THR A 204 -19.62 -15.79 -1.83
C THR A 204 -18.92 -17.08 -1.41
N LEU A 205 -19.05 -17.46 -0.14
CA LEU A 205 -18.48 -18.70 0.36
C LEU A 205 -19.38 -19.87 -0.04
N ASP A 206 -18.76 -20.99 -0.42
CA ASP A 206 -19.49 -22.18 -0.91
C ASP A 206 -20.26 -22.92 0.21
N GLY A 207 -19.89 -22.68 1.47
CA GLY A 207 -20.53 -23.29 2.64
C GLY A 207 -21.78 -22.54 3.11
N ALA A 208 -22.75 -23.30 3.61
CA ALA A 208 -23.88 -22.73 4.34
C ALA A 208 -23.41 -22.03 5.62
N CYS A 209 -24.13 -20.98 6.01
CA CYS A 209 -23.86 -20.21 7.22
C CYS A 209 -23.90 -21.14 8.45
N PRO A 210 -22.85 -21.15 9.30
CA PRO A 210 -22.76 -22.10 10.41
C PRO A 210 -23.79 -21.84 11.52
N PHE A 211 -24.49 -20.69 11.50
CA PHE A 211 -25.48 -20.33 12.52
C PHE A 211 -26.91 -20.67 12.10
N CYS A 212 -27.26 -20.52 10.83
CA CYS A 212 -28.62 -20.81 10.33
C CYS A 212 -28.69 -22.04 9.43
N HIS A 213 -27.55 -22.62 9.06
CA HIS A 213 -27.38 -23.79 8.19
C HIS A 213 -28.06 -23.69 6.81
N ALA A 214 -28.54 -22.51 6.41
CA ALA A 214 -29.31 -22.31 5.18
C ALA A 214 -28.80 -21.14 4.31
N GLY A 215 -28.36 -20.05 4.94
CA GLY A 215 -27.93 -18.85 4.22
C GLY A 215 -26.53 -18.97 3.63
N LEU A 216 -26.28 -18.28 2.52
CA LEU A 216 -24.93 -18.11 1.98
C LEU A 216 -24.26 -16.90 2.62
N ILE A 217 -22.95 -17.02 2.82
CA ILE A 217 -22.12 -15.93 3.35
C ILE A 217 -21.48 -15.18 2.18
N THR A 218 -21.76 -13.88 2.09
CA THR A 218 -21.08 -12.97 1.17
C THR A 218 -20.08 -12.11 1.93
N VAL A 219 -18.80 -12.20 1.56
CA VAL A 219 -17.68 -11.45 2.15
C VAL A 219 -17.26 -10.34 1.21
N HIS A 220 -17.30 -9.11 1.72
CA HIS A 220 -16.61 -7.96 1.15
C HIS A 220 -15.29 -7.82 1.90
N ASN A 221 -14.16 -8.20 1.28
CA ASN A 221 -12.89 -8.37 2.00
C ASN A 221 -12.16 -7.05 2.37
N GLY A 222 -12.69 -5.89 1.97
CA GLY A 222 -12.12 -4.59 2.30
C GLY A 222 -10.82 -4.23 1.58
N GLY A 223 -10.29 -5.07 0.70
CA GLY A 223 -9.12 -4.74 -0.12
C GLY A 223 -7.85 -4.42 0.71
N GLY A 224 -7.58 -5.25 1.72
CA GLY A 224 -6.42 -5.05 2.59
C GLY A 224 -6.66 -4.12 3.78
N ASP A 225 -7.79 -3.40 3.84
CA ASP A 225 -8.25 -2.73 5.06
C ASP A 225 -9.18 -3.66 5.87
N PRO A 226 -8.74 -4.17 7.04
CA PRO A 226 -9.57 -5.03 7.88
C PRO A 226 -10.82 -4.34 8.41
N ARG A 227 -10.83 -3.00 8.55
CA ARG A 227 -11.98 -2.23 9.05
C ARG A 227 -13.08 -2.09 8.00
N ALA A 228 -12.68 -2.04 6.73
CA ALA A 228 -13.60 -2.04 5.60
C ALA A 228 -14.19 -3.44 5.33
N ALA A 229 -13.59 -4.51 5.84
CA ALA A 229 -14.06 -5.87 5.64
C ALA A 229 -15.39 -6.14 6.35
N VAL A 230 -16.34 -6.76 5.64
CA VAL A 230 -17.63 -7.16 6.18
C VAL A 230 -18.12 -8.44 5.53
N ALA A 231 -18.59 -9.39 6.34
CA ALA A 231 -19.31 -10.56 5.87
C ALA A 231 -20.80 -10.41 6.19
N THR A 232 -21.69 -10.89 5.31
CA THR A 232 -23.14 -10.88 5.54
C THR A 232 -23.77 -12.22 5.19
N CYS A 233 -24.85 -12.57 5.90
CA CYS A 233 -25.62 -13.78 5.64
C CYS A 233 -26.88 -13.45 4.83
N SER A 234 -27.16 -14.24 3.79
CA SER A 234 -28.34 -14.06 2.93
C SER A 234 -29.68 -14.30 3.64
N THR A 235 -29.69 -15.03 4.76
CA THR A 235 -30.90 -15.31 5.57
C THR A 235 -31.47 -14.05 6.24
N GLY A 236 -30.69 -12.97 6.34
CA GLY A 236 -31.19 -11.70 6.88
C GLY A 236 -31.28 -11.70 8.41
N PRO A 237 -32.30 -11.06 9.01
CA PRO A 237 -32.38 -10.85 10.46
C PRO A 237 -32.79 -12.10 11.24
N SER A 238 -33.36 -13.11 10.57
CA SER A 238 -33.74 -14.40 11.15
C SER A 238 -32.54 -15.33 11.39
N CYS A 239 -31.34 -14.96 10.92
CA CYS A 239 -30.12 -15.67 11.26
C CYS A 239 -29.81 -15.47 12.76
N PRO A 240 -29.61 -16.55 13.54
CA PRO A 240 -29.39 -16.48 14.98
C PRO A 240 -27.95 -16.09 15.35
N ALA A 241 -27.15 -15.63 14.39
CA ALA A 241 -25.77 -15.23 14.61
C ALA A 241 -25.67 -14.11 15.66
N PRO A 242 -24.68 -14.19 16.59
CA PRO A 242 -24.51 -13.23 17.69
C PRO A 242 -23.79 -11.96 17.22
N VAL A 243 -24.32 -11.32 16.17
CA VAL A 243 -23.79 -10.06 15.61
C VAL A 243 -24.93 -9.13 15.23
N ASP A 244 -24.66 -7.84 15.11
CA ASP A 244 -25.69 -6.87 14.74
C ASP A 244 -26.17 -7.06 13.29
N ALA A 245 -27.40 -6.60 13.06
CA ALA A 245 -27.97 -6.56 11.72
C ALA A 245 -27.70 -5.19 11.08
N GLU A 246 -26.98 -5.18 9.97
CA GLU A 246 -26.79 -4.00 9.13
C GLU A 246 -27.64 -4.13 7.87
N ARG A 247 -28.41 -3.10 7.53
CA ARG A 247 -29.26 -3.08 6.32
C ARG A 247 -30.14 -4.34 6.19
N GLY A 248 -30.64 -4.85 7.32
CA GLY A 248 -31.49 -6.04 7.38
C GLY A 248 -30.76 -7.37 7.25
N ARG A 249 -29.42 -7.42 7.35
CA ARG A 249 -28.65 -8.68 7.35
C ARG A 249 -27.66 -8.72 8.51
N ARG A 250 -27.46 -9.90 9.10
CA ARG A 250 -26.39 -10.11 10.09
C ARG A 250 -25.04 -9.80 9.43
N ALA A 251 -24.27 -8.91 10.05
CA ALA A 251 -23.01 -8.41 9.52
C ALA A 251 -21.87 -8.67 10.52
N TRP A 252 -20.81 -9.33 10.06
CA TRP A 252 -19.59 -9.54 10.83
C TRP A 252 -18.54 -8.54 10.38
N ARG A 253 -18.01 -7.75 11.32
CA ARG A 253 -16.91 -6.78 11.12
C ARG A 253 -15.83 -6.97 12.16
N GLY A 254 -14.60 -6.55 11.82
CA GLY A 254 -13.48 -6.54 12.76
C GLY A 254 -13.32 -7.88 13.49
N PRO A 255 -13.30 -7.92 14.84
CA PRO A 255 -13.15 -9.16 15.60
C PRO A 255 -14.23 -10.22 15.31
N ALA A 256 -15.46 -9.81 14.95
CA ALA A 256 -16.53 -10.74 14.63
C ALA A 256 -16.24 -11.58 13.38
N LEU A 257 -15.39 -11.09 12.45
CA LEU A 257 -14.93 -11.88 11.29
C LEU A 257 -14.09 -13.09 11.72
N VAL A 258 -13.34 -12.98 12.81
CA VAL A 258 -12.57 -14.09 13.39
C VAL A 258 -13.53 -15.15 13.94
N GLY A 259 -14.56 -14.72 14.67
CA GLY A 259 -15.60 -15.64 15.18
C GLY A 259 -16.33 -16.39 14.05
N LEU A 260 -16.62 -15.71 12.95
CA LEU A 260 -17.17 -16.34 11.75
C LEU A 260 -16.20 -17.36 11.13
N TRP A 261 -14.90 -17.04 11.05
CA TRP A 261 -13.90 -17.95 10.50
C TRP A 261 -13.79 -19.23 11.32
N VAL A 262 -13.73 -19.13 12.66
CA VAL A 262 -13.69 -20.28 13.56
C VAL A 262 -14.92 -21.17 13.37
N ALA A 263 -16.12 -20.58 13.31
CA ALA A 263 -17.36 -21.32 13.10
C ALA A 263 -17.41 -22.04 11.74
N LEU A 264 -16.87 -21.42 10.69
CA LEU A 264 -16.77 -22.03 9.36
C LEU A 264 -15.77 -23.19 9.32
N GLN A 265 -14.63 -23.08 9.99
CA GLN A 265 -13.66 -24.18 10.09
C GLN A 265 -14.28 -25.38 10.82
N ALA A 266 -14.90 -25.15 11.98
CA ALA A 266 -15.57 -26.21 12.75
C ALA A 266 -16.65 -26.92 11.92
N ALA A 267 -17.52 -26.16 11.24
CA ALA A 267 -18.55 -26.74 10.38
C ALA A 267 -17.96 -27.54 9.20
N SER A 268 -16.83 -27.11 8.65
CA SER A 268 -16.14 -27.83 7.56
C SER A 268 -15.49 -29.13 8.03
N GLU A 269 -15.00 -29.17 9.27
CA GLU A 269 -14.43 -30.37 9.89
C GLU A 269 -15.52 -31.40 10.18
N GLU A 270 -16.66 -30.97 10.72
CA GLU A 270 -17.84 -31.83 10.92
C GLU A 270 -18.33 -32.46 9.62
N GLN A 271 -18.41 -31.67 8.54
CA GLN A 271 -18.81 -32.17 7.22
C GLN A 271 -17.81 -33.18 6.64
N ARG A 272 -16.50 -32.98 6.89
CA ARG A 272 -15.46 -33.93 6.48
C ARG A 272 -15.47 -35.21 7.31
N ALA A 273 -15.79 -35.12 8.59
CA ALA A 273 -15.90 -36.28 9.47
C ALA A 273 -17.15 -37.14 9.19
N ALA A 274 -18.20 -36.53 8.61
CA ALA A 274 -19.44 -37.20 8.24
C ALA A 274 -19.43 -37.82 6.83
N ALA A 275 -18.40 -37.55 6.02
CA ALA A 275 -18.23 -38.05 4.65
C ALA A 275 -17.28 -39.25 4.61
#